data_AF-A0A2T0KM78-F1
#
_entry.id   AF-A0A2T0KM78-F1
#
_cell.length_a   1.000
_cell.length_b   1.000
_cell.length_c   1.000
_cell.angle_alpha   90.00
_cell.angle_beta   90.00
_cell.angle_gamma   90.00
#
_symmetry.space_group_name_H-M   'P 1'
#
loop_
_entity.id
_entity.type
_entity.pdbx_description
1 polymer ?
#
loop_
_entity_poly.entity_id
_entity_poly.type
_entity_poly.pdbx_seq_one_letter_code
_entity_poly.pdbx_strand_id
1 'polypeptide(L)'
;MTANAPDDWLARFRGALRRTPQTPQPQPEPLQPAGGELAADPGFRDGPENVDMPATVTAERVEVPGRAGVYGLGVTVSGGDTGIAPPIQPLAPGVTYRADVSIFLAEPLSVPTLRIVPEWVADEPADRPSVRSMPARNEYGHHRISLTFTVPAGARDALVRLHSGEGTTIWYDYSLTAVVAPDVTVIPDGDDPLAAARAALAAGDLPVAVTALRQVVKAGDPDGDAAWELGRIALTEQRWSAAEQLLRGAAAKRPEAFERGYALALAYDRLKRRDDSRRASAAALVYDTKLPFDGPALLDSDVTSFGARREVGIFLAEHLTQIRTQAEQRLARPVDSTFDQPIFVYWAQGFDSAPPVVRACLAALKANNPDSRVHELSLDGIGDYVDVPEDLVASLAGDHYHFSDLLRMLLLEKFGGVWLDATCLVTEPLRPHVDRALAKGSVFAFNYTGPYLVNWFLASRPDSYVMHLWRAASFLWWEKRGEIVDLLLHHHIFEMLHRLDDRFRAEWDAGLRLNATPPHALQSVLLKPYEPEMFQTIMESAFVHKLRHHALNEAPNSESYLSRIIRRDY
;
A
#
# COMPACT_ATOMS: atom_id res chain seq x y z
N MET A 1 -19.68 -22.81 11.17
CA MET A 1 -20.56 -23.14 10.03
C MET A 1 -20.32 -22.09 8.96
N THR A 2 -19.97 -22.53 7.77
CA THR A 2 -19.68 -21.72 6.58
C THR A 2 -20.95 -21.02 6.09
N ALA A 3 -20.93 -19.70 5.97
CA ALA A 3 -21.97 -18.91 5.32
C ALA A 3 -21.35 -18.16 4.13
N ASN A 4 -21.89 -18.45 2.95
CA ASN A 4 -21.53 -17.88 1.66
C ASN A 4 -22.17 -16.50 1.44
N ALA A 5 -21.41 -15.62 0.77
CA ALA A 5 -21.80 -14.51 -0.13
C ALA A 5 -22.43 -13.22 0.51
N PRO A 6 -22.37 -12.02 -0.14
CA PRO A 6 -22.57 -11.87 -1.59
C PRO A 6 -21.75 -10.81 -2.38
N ASP A 7 -21.59 -11.11 -3.68
CA ASP A 7 -21.22 -10.23 -4.81
C ASP A 7 -22.23 -9.08 -5.10
N ASP A 8 -23.03 -8.63 -4.13
CA ASP A 8 -24.11 -7.63 -4.36
C ASP A 8 -23.76 -6.21 -3.83
N TRP A 9 -22.54 -6.01 -3.31
CA TRP A 9 -22.13 -4.75 -2.68
C TRP A 9 -21.67 -3.69 -3.69
N LEU A 10 -20.86 -4.08 -4.69
CA LEU A 10 -20.32 -3.19 -5.73
C LEU A 10 -21.40 -2.52 -6.59
N ALA A 11 -22.55 -3.17 -6.78
CA ALA A 11 -23.66 -2.65 -7.60
C ALA A 11 -24.43 -1.52 -6.89
N ARG A 12 -24.54 -1.58 -5.55
CA ARG A 12 -25.24 -0.57 -4.75
C ARG A 12 -24.41 0.72 -4.57
N PHE A 13 -23.08 0.58 -4.53
CA PHE A 13 -22.13 1.68 -4.33
C PHE A 13 -22.08 2.69 -5.50
N ARG A 14 -22.22 2.21 -6.75
CA ARG A 14 -22.15 3.04 -7.97
C ARG A 14 -23.26 4.09 -8.12
N GLY A 15 -24.33 4.01 -7.33
CA GLY A 15 -25.50 4.89 -7.45
C GLY A 15 -25.32 6.30 -6.88
N ALA A 16 -24.34 6.52 -5.97
CA ALA A 16 -24.31 7.71 -5.12
C ALA A 16 -23.44 8.89 -5.62
N LEU A 17 -22.52 8.68 -6.57
CA LEU A 17 -21.38 9.59 -6.82
C LEU A 17 -21.52 10.63 -7.94
N ARG A 18 -22.72 10.93 -8.46
CA ARG A 18 -22.87 11.92 -9.55
C ARG A 18 -23.27 13.32 -9.05
N ARG A 19 -22.31 14.26 -8.84
CA ARG A 19 -22.45 15.72 -9.13
C ARG A 19 -21.11 16.43 -9.39
N THR A 20 -21.13 17.34 -10.36
CA THR A 20 -20.03 17.97 -11.15
C THR A 20 -19.26 19.11 -10.45
N PRO A 21 -17.94 19.31 -10.70
CA PRO A 21 -17.20 20.53 -10.33
C PRO A 21 -16.84 21.46 -11.52
N GLN A 22 -16.69 22.76 -11.23
CA GLN A 22 -16.32 23.87 -12.13
C GLN A 22 -14.80 24.11 -12.28
N THR A 23 -14.44 24.75 -13.39
CA THR A 23 -13.11 24.96 -14.02
C THR A 23 -12.19 26.00 -13.34
N PRO A 24 -10.85 25.84 -13.40
CA PRO A 24 -9.89 26.95 -13.24
C PRO A 24 -8.95 27.18 -14.45
N GLN A 25 -8.52 28.44 -14.63
CA GLN A 25 -7.54 28.93 -15.61
C GLN A 25 -6.09 29.00 -15.06
N PRO A 26 -5.05 29.13 -15.93
CA PRO A 26 -3.70 28.60 -15.68
C PRO A 26 -2.59 29.67 -15.63
N GLN A 27 -1.35 29.25 -15.26
CA GLN A 27 -0.04 29.73 -15.79
C GLN A 27 1.16 29.06 -15.06
N PRO A 28 2.45 29.20 -15.48
CA PRO A 28 3.11 28.60 -16.65
C PRO A 28 4.42 27.81 -16.31
N GLU A 29 5.01 27.15 -17.31
CA GLU A 29 6.16 26.20 -17.28
C GLU A 29 7.55 26.77 -16.93
N PRO A 30 8.49 25.87 -16.57
CA PRO A 30 9.91 26.07 -16.88
C PRO A 30 10.61 24.91 -17.64
N LEU A 31 11.66 25.35 -18.34
CA LEU A 31 12.60 24.72 -19.28
C LEU A 31 13.26 23.37 -18.92
N GLN A 32 13.60 22.63 -19.98
CA GLN A 32 14.25 21.32 -20.03
C GLN A 32 15.81 21.33 -20.11
N PRO A 33 16.45 20.15 -19.90
CA PRO A 33 17.89 19.98 -19.67
C PRO A 33 18.66 19.36 -20.87
N ALA A 34 19.99 19.23 -20.74
CA ALA A 34 20.89 18.42 -21.60
C ALA A 34 21.51 17.30 -20.73
N GLY A 35 21.82 16.05 -21.13
CA GLY A 35 21.98 15.28 -22.38
C GLY A 35 23.14 14.28 -22.10
N GLY A 36 23.27 13.03 -22.57
CA GLY A 36 22.49 12.07 -23.37
C GLY A 36 23.29 10.75 -23.49
N GLU A 37 22.68 9.67 -23.99
CA GLU A 37 23.35 8.60 -24.77
C GLU A 37 22.31 7.77 -25.59
N LEU A 38 22.73 7.30 -26.77
CA LEU A 38 21.98 6.82 -27.96
C LEU A 38 21.25 5.47 -27.77
N ALA A 39 20.18 5.08 -28.49
CA ALA A 39 19.21 5.75 -29.36
C ALA A 39 17.93 4.90 -29.29
N ALA A 40 16.88 5.41 -28.65
CA ALA A 40 15.53 4.89 -28.79
C ALA A 40 15.10 5.07 -30.25
N ASP A 41 14.41 4.11 -30.86
CA ASP A 41 13.33 4.46 -31.78
C ASP A 41 12.01 4.24 -31.02
N PRO A 42 11.58 5.25 -30.24
CA PRO A 42 10.40 5.17 -29.41
C PRO A 42 9.20 5.36 -30.33
N GLY A 43 8.18 4.53 -30.16
CA GLY A 43 6.93 4.73 -30.88
C GLY A 43 6.47 6.19 -30.76
N PHE A 44 5.92 6.70 -31.87
CA PHE A 44 5.36 8.05 -32.04
C PHE A 44 6.33 9.18 -32.43
N ARG A 45 7.58 8.88 -32.84
CA ARG A 45 8.47 9.91 -33.43
C ARG A 45 8.05 10.37 -34.82
N ASP A 46 7.49 9.46 -35.61
CA ASP A 46 6.97 9.73 -36.95
C ASP A 46 5.45 9.97 -36.92
N GLY A 47 4.89 10.40 -38.06
CA GLY A 47 3.44 10.62 -38.22
C GLY A 47 2.60 9.33 -38.10
N PRO A 48 1.26 9.43 -38.12
CA PRO A 48 0.32 8.31 -37.94
C PRO A 48 0.42 7.21 -39.02
N GLU A 49 1.16 7.45 -40.10
CA GLU A 49 1.25 6.64 -41.33
C GLU A 49 1.67 5.18 -41.07
N ASN A 50 2.37 4.92 -39.96
CA ASN A 50 2.88 3.59 -39.61
C ASN A 50 2.13 2.94 -38.43
N VAL A 51 1.02 3.50 -37.97
CA VAL A 51 0.25 2.98 -36.83
C VAL A 51 -0.98 2.24 -37.34
N ASP A 52 -1.17 0.99 -36.94
CA ASP A 52 -2.41 0.27 -37.25
C ASP A 52 -3.54 0.83 -36.39
N MET A 53 -4.56 1.37 -37.04
CA MET A 53 -5.67 2.06 -36.39
C MET A 53 -7.02 1.73 -37.05
N PRO A 54 -8.07 1.47 -36.25
CA PRO A 54 -9.43 1.30 -36.74
C PRO A 54 -9.96 2.57 -37.41
N ALA A 55 -10.92 2.42 -38.34
CA ALA A 55 -11.52 3.56 -39.06
C ALA A 55 -12.25 4.59 -38.17
N THR A 56 -12.54 4.23 -36.91
CA THR A 56 -13.15 5.10 -35.89
C THR A 56 -12.14 5.94 -35.12
N VAL A 57 -10.84 5.80 -35.44
CA VAL A 57 -9.74 6.51 -34.80
C VAL A 57 -9.16 7.52 -35.78
N THR A 58 -8.95 8.75 -35.30
CA THR A 58 -8.13 9.74 -35.98
C THR A 58 -6.86 9.95 -35.16
N ALA A 59 -5.72 10.11 -35.84
CA ALA A 59 -4.46 10.31 -35.17
C ALA A 59 -3.59 11.35 -35.87
N GLU A 60 -2.87 12.15 -35.10
CA GLU A 60 -1.92 13.14 -35.59
C GLU A 60 -0.69 13.23 -34.69
N ARG A 61 0.43 13.65 -35.26
CA ARG A 61 1.65 13.89 -34.50
C ARG A 61 1.54 15.24 -33.81
N VAL A 62 1.55 15.24 -32.48
CA VAL A 62 1.36 16.44 -31.65
C VAL A 62 2.49 16.60 -30.66
N GLU A 63 2.85 17.84 -30.36
CA GLU A 63 3.76 18.11 -29.25
C GLU A 63 3.05 17.81 -27.93
N VAL A 64 3.74 17.11 -27.01
CA VAL A 64 3.18 16.69 -25.73
C VAL A 64 3.09 17.91 -24.81
N PRO A 65 1.89 18.28 -24.33
CA PRO A 65 1.73 19.41 -23.41
C PRO A 65 2.59 19.23 -22.17
N GLY A 66 3.25 20.29 -21.69
CA GLY A 66 4.14 20.18 -20.51
C GLY A 66 5.53 19.62 -20.81
N ARG A 67 5.85 19.25 -22.07
CA ARG A 67 7.13 18.64 -22.46
C ARG A 67 7.64 19.17 -23.81
N ALA A 68 8.21 20.37 -23.77
CA ALA A 68 8.83 21.00 -24.94
C ALA A 68 9.77 20.05 -25.69
N GLY A 69 9.59 19.94 -27.01
CA GLY A 69 10.40 19.09 -27.89
C GLY A 69 10.07 17.59 -27.85
N VAL A 70 9.14 17.15 -26.99
CA VAL A 70 8.63 15.77 -26.98
C VAL A 70 7.39 15.71 -27.84
N TYR A 71 7.40 14.88 -28.88
CA TYR A 71 6.25 14.63 -29.74
C TYR A 71 5.68 13.25 -29.45
N GLY A 72 4.36 13.15 -29.50
CA GLY A 72 3.61 11.92 -29.38
C GLY A 72 2.54 11.82 -30.45
N LEU A 73 1.72 10.79 -30.33
CA LEU A 73 0.57 10.57 -31.19
C LEU A 73 -0.70 10.99 -30.44
N GLY A 74 -1.30 12.09 -30.90
CA GLY A 74 -2.63 12.50 -30.50
C GLY A 74 -3.62 11.57 -31.18
N VAL A 75 -4.45 10.89 -30.39
CA VAL A 75 -5.42 9.88 -30.82
C VAL A 75 -6.79 10.30 -30.33
N THR A 76 -7.72 10.49 -31.24
CA THR A 76 -9.12 10.79 -30.95
C THR A 76 -10.00 9.62 -31.36
N VAL A 77 -10.72 9.06 -30.39
CA VAL A 77 -11.61 7.92 -30.55
C VAL A 77 -13.07 8.41 -30.51
N SER A 78 -13.86 8.04 -31.52
CA SER A 78 -15.30 8.31 -31.57
C SER A 78 -16.09 7.00 -31.56
N GLY A 79 -17.04 6.85 -30.62
CA GLY A 79 -17.95 5.68 -30.58
C GLY A 79 -17.48 4.49 -29.73
N GLY A 80 -17.00 4.74 -28.51
CA GLY A 80 -16.67 3.68 -27.52
C GLY A 80 -15.17 3.46 -27.27
N ASP A 81 -14.80 2.21 -26.97
CA ASP A 81 -13.43 1.79 -26.63
C ASP A 81 -12.76 1.12 -27.84
N THR A 82 -11.57 1.56 -28.17
CA THR A 82 -10.80 0.99 -29.27
C THR A 82 -9.30 1.14 -29.00
N GLY A 83 -8.45 0.57 -29.84
CA GLY A 83 -7.02 0.69 -29.63
C GLY A 83 -6.20 0.69 -30.90
N ILE A 84 -5.06 1.37 -30.81
CA ILE A 84 -4.07 1.48 -31.88
C ILE A 84 -2.92 0.50 -31.63
N ALA A 85 -2.32 -0.04 -32.68
CA ALA A 85 -1.09 -0.84 -32.56
C ALA A 85 0.09 -0.04 -33.14
N PRO A 86 1.07 0.34 -32.31
CA PRO A 86 2.27 1.02 -32.79
C PRO A 86 3.09 0.12 -33.74
N PRO A 87 3.91 0.69 -34.66
CA PRO A 87 4.66 -0.04 -35.72
C PRO A 87 5.72 -1.05 -35.30
N ILE A 88 5.73 -1.50 -34.05
CA ILE A 88 6.81 -2.34 -33.52
C ILE A 88 6.84 -3.72 -34.20
N GLN A 89 8.05 -4.27 -34.34
CA GLN A 89 8.34 -5.60 -34.90
C GLN A 89 7.40 -6.69 -34.39
N PRO A 90 7.12 -7.74 -35.20
CA PRO A 90 6.32 -8.88 -34.78
C PRO A 90 6.91 -9.52 -33.51
N LEU A 91 6.05 -9.77 -32.52
CA LEU A 91 6.49 -10.34 -31.26
C LEU A 91 6.74 -11.85 -31.43
N ALA A 92 7.90 -12.31 -30.99
CA ALA A 92 8.29 -13.70 -31.13
C ALA A 92 7.53 -14.59 -30.12
N PRO A 93 6.94 -15.71 -30.56
CA PRO A 93 6.34 -16.70 -29.67
C PRO A 93 7.33 -17.19 -28.61
N GLY A 94 6.87 -17.33 -27.37
CA GLY A 94 7.68 -17.77 -26.23
C GLY A 94 8.57 -16.68 -25.61
N VAL A 95 8.61 -15.46 -26.17
CA VAL A 95 9.42 -14.36 -25.64
C VAL A 95 8.61 -13.49 -24.66
N THR A 96 9.26 -13.07 -23.58
CA THR A 96 8.70 -12.12 -22.62
C THR A 96 9.08 -10.69 -23.02
N TYR A 97 8.11 -9.79 -23.01
CA TYR A 97 8.28 -8.39 -23.34
C TYR A 97 7.84 -7.51 -22.18
N ARG A 98 8.49 -6.35 -22.06
CA ARG A 98 8.06 -5.25 -21.20
C ARG A 98 7.66 -4.09 -22.10
N ALA A 99 6.39 -3.70 -22.02
CA ALA A 99 5.84 -2.53 -22.66
C ALA A 99 5.72 -1.40 -21.62
N ASP A 100 6.25 -0.23 -21.94
CA ASP A 100 6.05 1.00 -21.17
C ASP A 100 5.55 2.09 -22.12
N VAL A 101 4.53 2.84 -21.71
CA VAL A 101 4.05 4.00 -22.47
C VAL A 101 3.60 5.11 -21.53
N SER A 102 3.80 6.35 -21.96
CA SER A 102 3.27 7.52 -21.28
C SER A 102 2.09 8.10 -22.04
N ILE A 103 1.16 8.70 -21.31
CA ILE A 103 -0.10 9.22 -21.85
C ILE A 103 -0.30 10.61 -21.28
N PHE A 104 -0.68 11.57 -22.11
CA PHE A 104 -1.23 12.83 -21.65
C PHE A 104 -2.72 12.88 -21.94
N LEU A 105 -3.50 13.17 -20.91
CA LEU A 105 -4.93 13.43 -20.99
C LEU A 105 -5.19 14.92 -20.81
N ALA A 106 -5.74 15.56 -21.83
CA ALA A 106 -6.21 16.95 -21.75
C ALA A 106 -7.57 17.05 -21.06
N GLU A 107 -8.41 16.01 -21.22
CA GLU A 107 -9.73 15.90 -20.61
C GLU A 107 -9.98 14.45 -20.24
N PRO A 108 -10.80 14.17 -19.19
CA PRO A 108 -11.25 12.81 -18.92
C PRO A 108 -12.01 12.23 -20.12
N LEU A 109 -11.68 11.00 -20.50
CA LEU A 109 -12.40 10.22 -21.49
C LEU A 109 -13.81 9.92 -20.99
N SER A 110 -14.79 9.95 -21.89
CA SER A 110 -16.17 9.59 -21.58
C SER A 110 -16.34 8.09 -21.32
N VAL A 111 -15.48 7.26 -21.92
CA VAL A 111 -15.24 5.86 -21.57
C VAL A 111 -13.83 5.75 -21.00
N PRO A 112 -13.64 5.43 -19.71
CA PRO A 112 -12.33 5.52 -19.05
C PRO A 112 -11.44 4.29 -19.28
N THR A 113 -11.13 3.96 -20.54
CA THR A 113 -10.16 2.90 -20.88
C THR A 113 -8.84 3.52 -21.31
N LEU A 114 -7.76 3.23 -20.58
CA LEU A 114 -6.38 3.56 -20.97
C LEU A 114 -5.44 2.42 -20.62
N ARG A 115 -5.19 1.48 -21.53
CA ARG A 115 -4.48 0.23 -21.19
C ARG A 115 -3.53 -0.23 -22.28
N ILE A 116 -2.54 -1.01 -21.85
CA ILE A 116 -1.75 -1.87 -22.74
C ILE A 116 -2.41 -3.24 -22.78
N VAL A 117 -2.71 -3.75 -23.97
CA VAL A 117 -3.28 -5.08 -24.19
C VAL A 117 -2.46 -5.81 -25.26
N PRO A 118 -1.68 -6.83 -24.90
CA PRO A 118 -1.09 -7.73 -25.88
C PRO A 118 -2.18 -8.62 -26.51
N GLU A 119 -2.13 -8.76 -27.83
CA GLU A 119 -3.04 -9.59 -28.62
C GLU A 119 -2.22 -10.64 -29.38
N TRP A 120 -2.78 -11.82 -29.60
CA TRP A 120 -2.13 -12.89 -30.37
C TRP A 120 -3.14 -13.82 -31.03
N VAL A 121 -2.73 -14.47 -32.12
CA VAL A 121 -3.50 -15.48 -32.85
C VAL A 121 -2.87 -16.85 -32.61
N ALA A 122 -3.65 -17.82 -32.11
CA ALA A 122 -3.19 -19.20 -31.85
C ALA A 122 -4.23 -20.24 -32.33
N ASP A 123 -3.77 -21.43 -32.71
CA ASP A 123 -4.64 -22.52 -33.21
C ASP A 123 -5.44 -23.22 -32.09
N GLU A 124 -4.91 -23.21 -30.88
CA GLU A 124 -5.55 -23.73 -29.67
C GLU A 124 -5.74 -22.59 -28.65
N PRO A 125 -6.87 -22.53 -27.94
CA PRO A 125 -7.09 -21.51 -26.92
C PRO A 125 -6.02 -21.65 -25.81
N ALA A 126 -5.33 -20.56 -25.51
CA ALA A 126 -4.28 -20.56 -24.50
C ALA A 126 -4.85 -20.87 -23.10
N ASP A 127 -4.16 -21.73 -22.34
CA ASP A 127 -4.51 -22.10 -20.94
C ASP A 127 -4.38 -20.95 -19.93
N ARG A 128 -3.88 -19.77 -20.35
CA ARG A 128 -3.65 -18.60 -19.48
C ARG A 128 -4.59 -17.44 -19.85
N PRO A 129 -5.14 -16.72 -18.86
CA PRO A 129 -6.01 -15.57 -19.11
C PRO A 129 -5.28 -14.44 -19.85
N SER A 130 -6.04 -13.63 -20.61
CA SER A 130 -5.55 -12.43 -21.28
C SER A 130 -4.92 -11.46 -20.27
N VAL A 131 -3.63 -11.17 -20.43
CA VAL A 131 -2.89 -10.22 -19.61
C VAL A 131 -3.16 -8.81 -20.14
N ARG A 132 -3.39 -7.84 -19.26
CA ARG A 132 -3.60 -6.42 -19.60
C ARG A 132 -3.04 -5.54 -18.50
N SER A 133 -2.62 -4.33 -18.83
CA SER A 133 -2.14 -3.39 -17.80
C SER A 133 -3.28 -2.97 -16.87
N MET A 134 -2.88 -2.50 -15.68
CA MET A 134 -3.73 -1.58 -14.93
C MET A 134 -4.03 -0.37 -15.82
N PRO A 135 -5.28 0.15 -15.81
CA PRO A 135 -5.60 1.33 -16.59
C PRO A 135 -4.85 2.54 -16.03
N ALA A 136 -4.44 3.47 -16.89
CA ALA A 136 -4.11 4.80 -16.42
C ALA A 136 -5.36 5.46 -15.84
N ARG A 137 -5.17 6.40 -14.90
CA ARG A 137 -6.26 7.18 -14.35
C ARG A 137 -6.87 8.05 -15.44
N ASN A 138 -8.20 8.18 -15.40
CA ASN A 138 -8.94 9.01 -16.35
C ASN A 138 -9.03 10.48 -15.88
N GLU A 139 -7.88 11.10 -15.64
CA GLU A 139 -7.77 12.46 -15.12
C GLU A 139 -6.75 13.28 -15.90
N TYR A 140 -6.87 14.60 -15.86
CA TYR A 140 -5.96 15.51 -16.55
C TYR A 140 -4.50 15.25 -16.17
N GLY A 141 -3.61 15.29 -17.16
CA GLY A 141 -2.17 15.29 -16.96
C GLY A 141 -1.48 14.06 -17.51
N HIS A 142 -0.24 13.87 -17.05
CA HIS A 142 0.64 12.81 -17.53
C HIS A 142 0.48 11.53 -16.70
N HIS A 143 0.32 10.43 -17.39
CA HIS A 143 0.23 9.08 -16.84
C HIS A 143 1.31 8.19 -17.44
N ARG A 144 1.70 7.14 -16.73
CA ARG A 144 2.59 6.11 -17.25
C ARG A 144 2.02 4.75 -16.91
N ILE A 145 1.94 3.88 -17.90
CA ILE A 145 1.51 2.50 -17.72
C ILE A 145 2.58 1.56 -18.25
N SER A 146 2.74 0.44 -17.54
CA SER A 146 3.72 -0.58 -17.83
C SER A 146 3.09 -1.95 -17.75
N LEU A 147 3.51 -2.88 -18.62
CA LEU A 147 3.05 -4.25 -18.63
C LEU A 147 4.17 -5.19 -19.04
N THR A 148 4.41 -6.23 -18.25
CA THR A 148 5.26 -7.36 -18.62
C THR A 148 4.37 -8.53 -19.02
N PHE A 149 4.59 -9.11 -20.21
CA PHE A 149 3.79 -10.22 -20.73
C PHE A 149 4.65 -11.18 -21.56
N THR A 150 4.24 -12.44 -21.63
CA THR A 150 4.91 -13.47 -22.44
C THR A 150 4.00 -13.88 -23.59
N VAL A 151 4.51 -13.86 -24.82
CA VAL A 151 3.77 -14.34 -25.99
C VAL A 151 3.67 -15.87 -25.91
N PRO A 152 2.48 -16.48 -26.04
CA PRO A 152 2.35 -17.94 -26.02
C PRO A 152 3.21 -18.61 -27.11
N ALA A 153 3.84 -19.73 -26.79
CA ALA A 153 4.71 -20.46 -27.73
C ALA A 153 3.99 -20.93 -29.01
N GLY A 154 2.67 -21.15 -28.93
CA GLY A 154 1.82 -21.54 -30.07
C GLY A 154 1.20 -20.35 -30.83
N ALA A 155 1.59 -19.11 -30.53
CA ALA A 155 1.10 -17.95 -31.26
C ALA A 155 1.70 -17.92 -32.68
N ARG A 156 0.86 -17.70 -33.69
CA ARG A 156 1.30 -17.45 -35.08
C ARG A 156 1.62 -15.98 -35.33
N ASP A 157 0.95 -15.11 -34.60
CA ASP A 157 1.12 -13.66 -34.67
C ASP A 157 0.82 -13.04 -33.30
N ALA A 158 1.47 -11.92 -32.99
CA ALA A 158 1.30 -11.21 -31.73
C ALA A 158 1.70 -9.73 -31.84
N LEU A 159 0.90 -8.86 -31.21
CA LEU A 159 1.09 -7.41 -31.20
C LEU A 159 0.71 -6.80 -29.85
N VAL A 160 1.05 -5.52 -29.66
CA VAL A 160 0.58 -4.73 -28.50
C VAL A 160 -0.39 -3.66 -28.99
N ARG A 161 -1.60 -3.67 -28.41
CA ARG A 161 -2.60 -2.64 -28.62
C ARG A 161 -2.63 -1.67 -27.44
N LEU A 162 -2.62 -0.38 -27.73
CA LEU A 162 -2.84 0.70 -26.78
C LEU A 162 -4.31 1.12 -26.87
N HIS A 163 -5.07 0.76 -25.85
CA HIS A 163 -6.50 1.05 -25.79
C HIS A 163 -6.75 2.44 -25.24
N SER A 164 -7.61 3.17 -25.94
CA SER A 164 -8.14 4.46 -25.57
C SER A 164 -9.66 4.41 -25.66
N GLY A 165 -10.33 4.83 -24.60
CA GLY A 165 -11.77 5.06 -24.64
C GLY A 165 -12.13 6.38 -25.34
N GLU A 166 -13.43 6.65 -25.41
CA GLU A 166 -13.96 7.74 -26.21
C GLU A 166 -13.54 9.13 -25.70
N GLY A 167 -12.73 9.82 -26.51
CA GLY A 167 -12.10 11.09 -26.21
C GLY A 167 -10.73 11.23 -26.90
N THR A 168 -9.95 12.23 -26.48
CA THR A 168 -8.62 12.53 -27.04
C THR A 168 -7.52 12.21 -26.04
N THR A 169 -6.51 11.49 -26.51
CA THR A 169 -5.32 11.06 -25.74
C THR A 169 -4.07 11.40 -26.50
N ILE A 170 -2.95 11.67 -25.82
CA ILE A 170 -1.65 11.78 -26.47
C ILE A 170 -0.73 10.69 -25.92
N TRP A 171 -0.38 9.71 -26.75
CA TRP A 171 0.54 8.63 -26.40
C TRP A 171 1.97 9.02 -26.77
N TYR A 172 2.90 8.87 -25.84
CA TYR A 172 4.30 9.26 -26.04
C TYR A 172 5.24 8.39 -25.19
N ASP A 173 6.54 8.46 -25.46
CA ASP A 173 7.57 7.64 -24.78
C ASP A 173 7.24 6.13 -24.80
N TYR A 174 6.70 5.61 -25.91
CA TYR A 174 6.44 4.19 -26.03
C TYR A 174 7.73 3.40 -26.23
N SER A 175 7.95 2.41 -25.37
CA SER A 175 9.03 1.44 -25.50
C SER A 175 8.48 0.03 -25.34
N LEU A 176 8.88 -0.84 -26.24
CA LEU A 176 8.69 -2.27 -26.10
C LEU A 176 10.06 -2.92 -26.15
N THR A 177 10.44 -3.54 -25.04
CA THR A 177 11.74 -4.18 -24.92
C THR A 177 11.47 -5.66 -24.73
N ALA A 178 12.04 -6.49 -25.61
CA ALA A 178 12.17 -7.91 -25.30
C ALA A 178 12.92 -7.98 -23.97
N VAL A 179 12.24 -8.50 -22.95
CA VAL A 179 12.94 -8.90 -21.74
C VAL A 179 13.70 -10.12 -22.19
N VAL A 180 14.98 -9.92 -22.53
CA VAL A 180 15.91 -11.00 -22.77
C VAL A 180 15.89 -11.82 -21.48
N ALA A 181 15.07 -12.87 -21.44
CA ALA A 181 15.54 -14.10 -20.85
C ALA A 181 16.89 -14.32 -21.52
N PRO A 182 18.01 -14.37 -20.77
CA PRO A 182 19.32 -14.61 -21.37
C PRO A 182 19.13 -15.72 -22.38
N ASP A 183 19.60 -15.49 -23.62
CA ASP A 183 19.38 -16.36 -24.76
C ASP A 183 19.23 -17.80 -24.29
N VAL A 184 18.20 -18.50 -24.81
CA VAL A 184 18.30 -19.95 -24.96
C VAL A 184 19.44 -20.19 -25.95
N THR A 185 20.64 -19.95 -25.47
CA THR A 185 21.79 -20.75 -25.76
C THR A 185 21.28 -22.15 -25.45
N VAL A 186 21.16 -22.97 -26.48
CA VAL A 186 21.41 -24.39 -26.29
C VAL A 186 22.79 -24.43 -25.63
N ILE A 187 22.84 -24.42 -24.29
CA ILE A 187 24.08 -24.67 -23.56
C ILE A 187 24.27 -26.18 -23.64
N PRO A 188 25.48 -26.62 -24.01
CA PRO A 188 25.80 -28.02 -24.25
C PRO A 188 25.40 -28.87 -23.03
N ASP A 189 25.28 -30.16 -23.24
CA ASP A 189 25.50 -31.11 -22.16
C ASP A 189 26.70 -30.65 -21.28
N GLY A 190 26.42 -30.19 -20.04
CA GLY A 190 27.40 -29.93 -18.97
C GLY A 190 27.86 -28.47 -18.70
N ASP A 191 27.60 -27.94 -17.49
CA ASP A 191 28.65 -27.64 -16.46
C ASP A 191 28.39 -26.48 -15.45
N ASP A 192 27.38 -25.58 -15.59
CA ASP A 192 27.06 -24.54 -14.56
C ASP A 192 25.61 -24.59 -14.02
N PRO A 193 25.36 -25.28 -12.89
CA PRO A 193 24.05 -25.36 -12.27
C PRO A 193 23.50 -24.04 -11.72
N LEU A 194 24.33 -23.02 -11.45
CA LEU A 194 23.85 -21.72 -10.93
C LEU A 194 23.25 -20.87 -12.05
N ALA A 195 23.87 -20.88 -13.23
CA ALA A 195 23.31 -20.24 -14.43
C ALA A 195 21.97 -20.87 -14.82
N ALA A 196 21.87 -22.20 -14.82
CA ALA A 196 20.63 -22.93 -15.08
C ALA A 196 19.53 -22.57 -14.07
N ALA A 197 19.88 -22.46 -12.78
CA ALA A 197 18.96 -22.03 -11.73
C ALA A 197 18.41 -20.61 -11.97
N ARG A 198 19.28 -19.65 -12.31
CA ARG A 198 18.88 -18.26 -12.57
C ARG A 198 17.95 -18.16 -13.78
N ALA A 199 18.24 -18.89 -14.85
CA ALA A 199 17.38 -18.96 -16.02
C ALA A 199 16.00 -19.54 -15.68
N ALA A 200 15.95 -20.63 -14.91
CA ALA A 200 14.70 -21.23 -14.47
C ALA A 200 13.88 -20.29 -13.56
N LEU A 201 14.52 -19.56 -12.63
CA LEU A 201 13.85 -18.54 -11.81
C LEU A 201 13.26 -17.42 -12.67
N ALA A 202 13.99 -16.93 -13.67
CA ALA A 202 13.51 -15.91 -14.60
C ALA A 202 12.33 -16.40 -15.45
N ALA A 203 12.31 -17.70 -15.78
CA ALA A 203 11.20 -18.35 -16.50
C ALA A 203 10.00 -18.71 -15.60
N GLY A 204 10.11 -18.53 -14.28
CA GLY A 204 9.08 -18.94 -13.31
C GLY A 204 9.00 -20.45 -13.07
N ASP A 205 9.98 -21.23 -13.53
CA ASP A 205 10.06 -22.67 -13.31
C ASP A 205 10.74 -22.96 -11.96
N LEU A 206 9.96 -22.81 -10.89
CA LEU A 206 10.44 -23.00 -9.52
C LEU A 206 11.00 -24.42 -9.25
N PRO A 207 10.36 -25.52 -9.70
CA PRO A 207 10.90 -26.87 -9.52
C PRO A 207 12.29 -27.08 -10.14
N VAL A 208 12.50 -26.60 -11.38
CA VAL A 208 13.80 -26.73 -12.05
C VAL A 208 14.84 -25.86 -11.37
N ALA A 209 14.48 -24.62 -11.02
CA ALA A 209 15.35 -23.72 -10.28
C ALA A 209 15.82 -24.33 -8.95
N VAL A 210 14.89 -24.81 -8.13
CA VAL A 210 15.20 -25.43 -6.83
C VAL A 210 16.10 -26.64 -6.98
N THR A 211 15.89 -27.46 -8.02
CA THR A 211 16.73 -28.64 -8.29
C THR A 211 18.17 -28.24 -8.62
N ALA A 212 18.34 -27.27 -9.52
CA ALA A 212 19.65 -26.77 -9.92
C ALA A 212 20.38 -26.07 -8.75
N LEU A 213 19.69 -25.21 -7.98
CA LEU A 213 20.25 -24.55 -6.80
C LEU A 213 20.75 -25.56 -5.75
N ARG A 214 20.02 -26.65 -5.52
CA ARG A 214 20.45 -27.71 -4.58
C ARG A 214 21.73 -28.41 -5.04
N GLN A 215 21.94 -28.54 -6.36
CA GLN A 215 23.20 -29.09 -6.89
C GLN A 215 24.37 -28.15 -6.58
N VAL A 216 24.20 -26.83 -6.76
CA VAL A 216 25.23 -25.84 -6.41
C VAL A 216 25.56 -25.86 -4.92
N VAL A 217 24.53 -25.89 -4.05
CA VAL A 217 24.72 -26.00 -2.59
C VAL A 217 25.46 -27.28 -2.22
N LYS A 218 25.13 -28.41 -2.86
CA LYS A 218 25.84 -29.70 -2.66
C LYS A 218 27.30 -29.63 -3.13
N ALA A 219 27.59 -28.84 -4.15
CA ALA A 219 28.94 -28.58 -4.66
C ALA A 219 29.74 -27.56 -3.81
N GLY A 220 29.15 -27.00 -2.75
CA GLY A 220 29.83 -26.14 -1.77
C GLY A 220 29.39 -24.67 -1.79
N ASP A 221 28.87 -24.19 -2.92
CA ASP A 221 28.30 -22.84 -3.12
C ASP A 221 29.19 -21.73 -2.53
N PRO A 222 30.43 -21.52 -3.04
CA PRO A 222 31.48 -20.74 -2.36
C PRO A 222 31.04 -19.32 -1.97
N ASP A 223 30.23 -18.67 -2.81
CA ASP A 223 29.70 -17.32 -2.57
C ASP A 223 28.35 -17.28 -1.84
N GLY A 224 27.71 -18.43 -1.65
CA GLY A 224 26.41 -18.52 -0.98
C GLY A 224 25.23 -18.06 -1.83
N ASP A 225 25.41 -17.88 -3.14
CA ASP A 225 24.39 -17.38 -4.06
C ASP A 225 23.23 -18.37 -4.21
N ALA A 226 23.52 -19.67 -4.26
CA ALA A 226 22.47 -20.66 -4.38
C ALA A 226 21.69 -20.83 -3.07
N ALA A 227 22.40 -20.79 -1.94
CA ALA A 227 21.78 -20.78 -0.62
C ALA A 227 20.93 -19.52 -0.38
N TRP A 228 21.36 -18.36 -0.90
CA TRP A 228 20.58 -17.12 -0.86
C TRP A 228 19.23 -17.28 -1.58
N GLU A 229 19.22 -17.75 -2.82
CA GLU A 229 17.98 -17.90 -3.59
C GLU A 229 17.06 -18.97 -2.98
N LEU A 230 17.59 -20.12 -2.58
CA LEU A 230 16.81 -21.14 -1.86
C LEU A 230 16.25 -20.61 -0.53
N GLY A 231 17.02 -19.75 0.16
CA GLY A 231 16.63 -19.09 1.39
C GLY A 231 15.45 -18.14 1.17
N ARG A 232 15.49 -17.31 0.13
CA ARG A 232 14.39 -16.43 -0.26
C ARG A 232 13.11 -17.21 -0.61
N ILE A 233 13.24 -18.27 -1.41
CA ILE A 233 12.11 -19.15 -1.74
C ILE A 233 11.51 -19.73 -0.45
N ALA A 234 12.36 -20.19 0.47
CA ALA A 234 11.91 -20.71 1.76
C ALA A 234 11.22 -19.65 2.63
N LEU A 235 11.62 -18.37 2.58
CA LEU A 235 10.90 -17.29 3.26
C LEU A 235 9.50 -17.08 2.67
N THR A 236 9.37 -17.03 1.35
CA THR A 236 8.07 -16.89 0.66
C THR A 236 7.13 -18.06 0.98
N GLU A 237 7.67 -19.28 1.01
CA GLU A 237 6.94 -20.50 1.38
C GLU A 237 6.76 -20.67 2.90
N GLN A 238 7.18 -19.69 3.71
CA GLN A 238 7.07 -19.72 5.18
C GLN A 238 7.79 -20.88 5.86
N ARG A 239 8.79 -21.47 5.22
CA ARG A 239 9.65 -22.54 5.75
C ARG A 239 10.80 -21.96 6.57
N TRP A 240 10.47 -21.31 7.69
CA TRP A 240 11.39 -20.47 8.47
C TRP A 240 12.69 -21.15 8.89
N SER A 241 12.63 -22.39 9.39
CA SER A 241 13.84 -23.13 9.79
C SER A 241 14.75 -23.46 8.61
N ALA A 242 14.18 -23.79 7.45
CA ALA A 242 14.97 -24.04 6.25
C ALA A 242 15.57 -22.74 5.71
N ALA A 243 14.79 -21.65 5.69
CA ALA A 243 15.26 -20.33 5.32
C ALA A 243 16.43 -19.90 6.20
N GLU A 244 16.30 -20.03 7.51
CA GLU A 244 17.35 -19.71 8.48
C GLU A 244 18.66 -20.48 8.21
N GLN A 245 18.59 -21.80 8.02
CA GLN A 245 19.76 -22.63 7.74
C GLN A 245 20.49 -22.22 6.46
N LEU A 246 19.74 -21.94 5.40
CA LEU A 246 20.28 -21.53 4.09
C LEU A 246 20.88 -20.12 4.16
N LEU A 247 20.15 -19.17 4.74
CA LEU A 247 20.53 -17.76 4.80
C LEU A 247 21.71 -17.51 5.75
N ARG A 248 21.86 -18.33 6.80
CA ARG A 248 23.01 -18.23 7.71
C ARG A 248 24.33 -18.38 6.97
N GLY A 249 24.45 -19.41 6.13
CA GLY A 249 25.65 -19.64 5.32
C GLY A 249 25.83 -18.57 4.25
N ALA A 250 24.74 -18.17 3.59
CA ALA A 250 24.77 -17.16 2.53
C ALA A 250 25.20 -15.77 3.03
N ALA A 251 24.72 -15.35 4.21
CA ALA A 251 25.09 -14.07 4.83
C ALA A 251 26.53 -14.07 5.35
N ALA A 252 27.02 -15.19 5.88
CA ALA A 252 28.39 -15.30 6.38
C ALA A 252 29.45 -15.25 5.26
N LYS A 253 29.12 -15.78 4.07
CA LYS A 253 30.03 -15.80 2.90
C LYS A 253 30.20 -14.44 2.24
N ARG A 254 29.14 -13.61 2.23
CA ARG A 254 29.10 -12.28 1.60
C ARG A 254 28.45 -11.28 2.56
N PRO A 255 29.11 -10.92 3.68
CA PRO A 255 28.51 -10.05 4.69
C PRO A 255 28.22 -8.63 4.18
N GLU A 256 28.95 -8.16 3.16
CA GLU A 256 28.71 -6.88 2.49
C GLU A 256 27.43 -6.87 1.63
N ALA A 257 26.89 -8.04 1.28
CA ALA A 257 25.54 -8.17 0.71
C ALA A 257 24.51 -8.18 1.85
N PHE A 258 24.38 -7.04 2.55
CA PHE A 258 23.63 -6.90 3.80
C PHE A 258 22.16 -7.34 3.73
N GLU A 259 21.51 -7.32 2.55
CA GLU A 259 20.16 -7.85 2.35
C GLU A 259 20.02 -9.32 2.75
N ARG A 260 21.12 -10.10 2.65
CA ARG A 260 21.18 -11.49 3.14
C ARG A 260 21.06 -11.55 4.66
N GLY A 261 21.68 -10.62 5.36
CA GLY A 261 21.62 -10.51 6.81
C GLY A 261 20.23 -10.09 7.30
N TYR A 262 19.57 -9.17 6.60
CA TYR A 262 18.18 -8.78 6.92
C TYR A 262 17.18 -9.91 6.66
N ALA A 263 17.34 -10.66 5.57
CA ALA A 263 16.52 -11.85 5.31
C ALA A 263 16.72 -12.93 6.40
N LEU A 264 17.96 -13.12 6.86
CA LEU A 264 18.26 -14.02 7.98
C LEU A 264 17.61 -13.53 9.28
N ALA A 265 17.65 -12.22 9.54
CA ALA A 265 16.98 -11.63 10.70
C ALA A 265 15.46 -11.88 10.67
N LEU A 266 14.82 -11.69 9.51
CA LEU A 266 13.41 -12.02 9.31
C LEU A 266 13.11 -13.49 9.61
N ALA A 267 13.96 -14.42 9.18
CA ALA A 267 13.80 -15.83 9.53
C ALA A 267 13.88 -16.06 11.04
N TYR A 268 14.81 -15.40 11.74
CA TYR A 268 14.92 -15.46 13.19
C TYR A 268 13.70 -14.86 13.91
N ASP A 269 13.14 -13.76 13.42
CA ASP A 269 11.93 -13.16 13.98
C ASP A 269 10.73 -14.12 13.88
N ARG A 270 10.54 -14.77 12.73
CA ARG A 270 9.49 -15.78 12.54
C ARG A 270 9.70 -17.03 13.41
N LEU A 271 10.94 -17.33 13.76
CA LEU A 271 11.31 -18.39 14.72
C LEU A 271 11.27 -17.92 16.19
N LYS A 272 10.87 -16.67 16.48
CA LYS A 272 10.84 -16.07 17.82
C LYS A 272 12.23 -16.03 18.49
N ARG A 273 13.30 -15.94 17.70
CA ARG A 273 14.69 -15.88 18.16
C ARG A 273 15.21 -14.44 18.14
N ARG A 274 14.68 -13.62 19.05
CA ARG A 274 14.91 -12.16 19.06
C ARG A 274 16.38 -11.75 19.13
N ASP A 275 17.19 -12.41 19.95
CA ASP A 275 18.61 -12.06 20.09
C ASP A 275 19.43 -12.40 18.84
N ASP A 276 19.06 -13.47 18.13
CA ASP A 276 19.67 -13.83 16.86
C ASP A 276 19.28 -12.84 15.76
N SER A 277 18.00 -12.44 15.70
CA SER A 277 17.53 -11.40 14.78
C SER A 277 18.27 -10.07 15.01
N ARG A 278 18.43 -9.66 16.27
CA ARG A 278 19.19 -8.45 16.63
C ARG A 278 20.63 -8.53 16.13
N ARG A 279 21.32 -9.66 16.37
CA ARG A 279 22.71 -9.84 15.91
C ARG A 279 22.82 -9.82 14.39
N ALA A 280 21.92 -10.51 13.69
CA ALA A 280 21.91 -10.54 12.23
C ALA A 280 21.64 -9.15 11.62
N SER A 281 20.65 -8.42 12.16
CA SER A 281 20.34 -7.05 11.73
C SER A 281 21.49 -6.08 12.01
N ALA A 282 22.11 -6.18 13.19
CA ALA A 282 23.27 -5.35 13.54
C ALA A 282 24.47 -5.63 12.63
N ALA A 283 24.73 -6.90 12.29
CA ALA A 283 25.80 -7.28 11.37
C ALA A 283 25.54 -6.75 9.94
N ALA A 284 24.30 -6.82 9.46
CA ALA A 284 23.90 -6.24 8.17
C ALA A 284 24.05 -4.71 8.14
N LEU A 285 23.63 -4.04 9.21
CA LEU A 285 23.74 -2.57 9.37
C LEU A 285 25.17 -2.03 9.26
N VAL A 286 26.19 -2.84 9.60
CA VAL A 286 27.60 -2.43 9.42
C VAL A 286 27.90 -2.08 7.96
N TYR A 287 27.24 -2.74 7.01
CA TYR A 287 27.45 -2.54 5.57
C TYR A 287 26.36 -1.67 4.93
N ASP A 288 25.17 -1.57 5.52
CA ASP A 288 24.09 -0.70 5.08
C ASP A 288 24.29 0.76 5.52
N THR A 289 25.28 1.41 4.92
CA THR A 289 25.78 2.73 5.33
C THR A 289 25.00 3.92 4.76
N LYS A 290 24.01 3.67 3.90
CA LYS A 290 23.27 4.72 3.17
C LYS A 290 21.83 4.91 3.65
N LEU A 291 21.49 4.38 4.83
CA LEU A 291 20.16 4.58 5.38
C LEU A 291 19.88 6.08 5.59
N PRO A 292 18.69 6.57 5.17
CA PRO A 292 18.32 7.97 5.33
C PRO A 292 17.94 8.35 6.78
N PHE A 293 18.16 7.45 7.73
CA PHE A 293 17.83 7.56 9.15
C PHE A 293 18.83 6.77 10.00
N ASP A 294 18.81 6.99 11.32
CA ASP A 294 19.65 6.27 12.28
C ASP A 294 19.19 4.80 12.42
N GLY A 295 19.82 3.91 11.65
CA GLY A 295 19.57 2.47 11.63
C GLY A 295 19.80 1.80 13.00
N PRO A 296 20.95 1.98 13.67
CA PRO A 296 21.17 1.46 15.03
C PRO A 296 20.10 1.89 16.04
N ALA A 297 19.75 3.17 16.09
CA ALA A 297 18.70 3.64 17.01
C ALA A 297 17.32 3.04 16.67
N LEU A 298 17.01 2.82 15.38
CA LEU A 298 15.80 2.14 14.95
C LEU A 298 15.79 0.66 15.39
N LEU A 299 16.90 -0.06 15.21
CA LEU A 299 17.03 -1.46 15.62
C LEU A 299 16.90 -1.63 17.14
N ASP A 300 17.46 -0.71 17.92
CA ASP A 300 17.39 -0.75 19.38
C ASP A 300 15.97 -0.52 19.90
N SER A 301 15.17 0.27 19.19
CA SER A 301 13.78 0.54 19.55
C SER A 301 12.87 -0.70 19.43
N ASP A 302 12.95 -1.43 18.32
CA ASP A 302 12.21 -2.67 18.10
C ASP A 302 12.89 -3.55 17.04
N VAL A 303 13.54 -4.61 17.51
CA VAL A 303 14.20 -5.60 16.66
C VAL A 303 13.22 -6.29 15.71
N THR A 304 12.03 -6.64 16.20
CA THR A 304 11.10 -7.50 15.44
C THR A 304 10.44 -6.78 14.27
N SER A 305 10.31 -5.46 14.38
CA SER A 305 9.76 -4.61 13.31
C SER A 305 10.83 -3.91 12.49
N PHE A 306 12.13 -4.11 12.80
CA PHE A 306 13.22 -3.35 12.18
C PHE A 306 13.21 -3.46 10.65
N GLY A 307 13.09 -4.68 10.11
CA GLY A 307 13.08 -4.90 8.65
C GLY A 307 11.94 -4.14 7.95
N ALA A 308 10.72 -4.22 8.48
CA ALA A 308 9.58 -3.50 7.92
C ALA A 308 9.75 -1.97 8.03
N ARG A 309 10.24 -1.47 9.17
CA ARG A 309 10.50 -0.03 9.37
C ARG A 309 11.60 0.48 8.46
N ARG A 310 12.64 -0.33 8.20
CA ARG A 310 13.71 -0.01 7.25
C ARG A 310 13.15 0.17 5.84
N GLU A 311 12.38 -0.79 5.34
CA GLU A 311 11.76 -0.74 4.02
C GLU A 311 10.84 0.48 3.88
N VAL A 312 9.99 0.73 4.89
CA VAL A 312 9.11 1.90 4.93
C VAL A 312 9.94 3.18 4.92
N GLY A 313 10.99 3.27 5.74
CA GLY A 313 11.84 4.45 5.82
C GLY A 313 12.56 4.79 4.51
N ILE A 314 13.09 3.78 3.82
CA ILE A 314 13.76 3.96 2.52
C ILE A 314 12.75 4.50 1.50
N PHE A 315 11.59 3.85 1.38
CA PHE A 315 10.53 4.28 0.48
C PHE A 315 10.08 5.72 0.76
N LEU A 316 9.84 6.06 2.03
CA LEU A 316 9.40 7.40 2.40
C LEU A 316 10.47 8.44 2.11
N ALA A 317 11.74 8.14 2.32
CA ALA A 317 12.83 9.05 2.00
C ALA A 317 12.95 9.29 0.49
N GLU A 318 12.84 8.25 -0.33
CA GLU A 318 12.86 8.34 -1.80
C GLU A 318 11.70 9.17 -2.35
N HIS A 319 10.56 9.18 -1.65
CA HIS A 319 9.34 9.87 -2.06
C HIS A 319 9.00 11.11 -1.23
N LEU A 320 9.88 11.55 -0.33
CA LEU A 320 9.54 12.56 0.68
C LEU A 320 9.10 13.88 0.06
N THR A 321 9.74 14.31 -1.03
CA THR A 321 9.35 15.52 -1.78
C THR A 321 7.92 15.41 -2.30
N GLN A 322 7.56 14.28 -2.91
CA GLN A 322 6.21 14.05 -3.42
C GLN A 322 5.17 14.06 -2.28
N ILE A 323 5.49 13.39 -1.16
CA ILE A 323 4.63 13.31 0.01
C ILE A 323 4.39 14.70 0.60
N ARG A 324 5.44 15.52 0.75
CA ARG A 324 5.36 16.92 1.21
C ARG A 324 4.47 17.75 0.29
N THR A 325 4.71 17.70 -1.02
CA THR A 325 3.91 18.44 -1.99
C THR A 325 2.42 18.07 -1.90
N GLN A 326 2.10 16.77 -1.81
CA GLN A 326 0.71 16.33 -1.66
C GLN A 326 0.06 16.81 -0.35
N ALA A 327 0.81 16.80 0.75
CA ALA A 327 0.34 17.29 2.05
C ALA A 327 0.09 18.80 2.02
N GLU A 328 1.02 19.58 1.48
CA GLU A 328 0.91 21.04 1.37
C GLU A 328 -0.24 21.46 0.45
N GLN A 329 -0.44 20.78 -0.68
CA GLN A 329 -1.56 21.06 -1.58
C GLN A 329 -2.93 20.85 -0.91
N ARG A 330 -3.06 19.84 -0.05
CA ARG A 330 -4.29 19.60 0.71
C ARG A 330 -4.47 20.61 1.83
N LEU A 331 -3.42 20.90 2.59
CA LEU A 331 -3.44 21.96 3.62
C LEU A 331 -3.84 23.31 3.06
N ALA A 332 -3.40 23.64 1.84
CA ALA A 332 -3.75 24.89 1.15
C ALA A 332 -5.21 24.93 0.68
N ARG A 333 -5.94 23.82 0.77
CA ARG A 333 -7.35 23.67 0.35
C ARG A 333 -8.18 23.08 1.49
N PRO A 334 -8.31 23.80 2.63
CA PRO A 334 -9.06 23.31 3.76
C PRO A 334 -10.53 23.08 3.35
N VAL A 335 -11.10 21.99 3.84
CA VAL A 335 -12.52 21.71 3.67
C VAL A 335 -13.31 22.52 4.69
N ASP A 336 -14.30 23.28 4.22
CA ASP A 336 -15.26 23.95 5.09
C ASP A 336 -16.21 22.89 5.67
N SER A 337 -15.92 22.48 6.90
CA SER A 337 -16.70 21.49 7.65
C SER A 337 -17.57 22.20 8.68
N THR A 338 -18.87 21.89 8.69
CA THR A 338 -19.78 22.37 9.73
C THR A 338 -19.72 21.53 11.01
N PHE A 339 -18.87 20.51 11.08
CA PHE A 339 -18.76 19.66 12.26
C PHE A 339 -17.87 20.32 13.31
N ASP A 340 -18.40 20.47 14.53
CA ASP A 340 -17.60 20.83 15.71
C ASP A 340 -17.07 19.54 16.36
N GLN A 341 -15.77 19.26 16.18
CA GLN A 341 -15.05 18.12 16.73
C GLN A 341 -15.80 16.77 16.57
N PRO A 342 -16.05 16.31 15.32
CA PRO A 342 -16.80 15.09 15.06
C PRO A 342 -16.11 13.86 15.66
N ILE A 343 -16.90 12.87 16.08
CA ILE A 343 -16.39 11.58 16.58
C ILE A 343 -16.74 10.51 15.55
N PHE A 344 -15.74 9.89 14.93
CA PHE A 344 -15.90 8.82 13.95
C PHE A 344 -15.64 7.46 14.56
N VAL A 345 -16.55 6.52 14.31
CA VAL A 345 -16.41 5.11 14.69
C VAL A 345 -16.88 4.24 13.54
N TYR A 346 -16.13 3.19 13.21
CA TYR A 346 -16.36 2.39 12.00
C TYR A 346 -16.58 0.92 12.32
N TRP A 347 -17.63 0.35 11.74
CA TRP A 347 -17.86 -1.09 11.67
C TRP A 347 -18.33 -1.46 10.26
N ALA A 348 -17.51 -2.23 9.53
CA ALA A 348 -17.69 -2.47 8.09
C ALA A 348 -19.11 -2.94 7.73
N GLN A 349 -19.67 -3.87 8.50
CA GLN A 349 -20.99 -4.48 8.29
C GLN A 349 -22.16 -3.67 8.89
N GLY A 350 -21.90 -2.50 9.47
CA GLY A 350 -22.89 -1.69 10.16
C GLY A 350 -23.17 -2.13 11.60
N PHE A 351 -23.55 -1.18 12.46
CA PHE A 351 -23.66 -1.41 13.91
C PHE A 351 -24.85 -2.28 14.34
N ASP A 352 -25.88 -2.40 13.50
CA ASP A 352 -27.02 -3.30 13.75
C ASP A 352 -26.59 -4.77 13.77
N SER A 353 -25.60 -5.12 12.93
CA SER A 353 -25.03 -6.47 12.84
C SER A 353 -23.78 -6.66 13.72
N ALA A 354 -23.29 -5.59 14.35
CA ALA A 354 -22.06 -5.63 15.13
C ALA A 354 -22.21 -6.51 16.39
N PRO A 355 -21.14 -7.18 16.86
CA PRO A 355 -21.21 -8.02 18.05
C PRO A 355 -21.68 -7.28 19.32
N PRO A 356 -22.23 -7.98 20.33
CA PRO A 356 -22.80 -7.35 21.52
C PRO A 356 -21.86 -6.37 22.24
N VAL A 357 -20.57 -6.72 22.37
CA VAL A 357 -19.58 -5.83 23.00
C VAL A 357 -19.30 -4.57 22.18
N VAL A 358 -19.30 -4.65 20.84
CA VAL A 358 -19.16 -3.46 19.98
C VAL A 358 -20.34 -2.52 20.16
N ARG A 359 -21.56 -3.08 20.23
CA ARG A 359 -22.77 -2.29 20.53
C ARG A 359 -22.74 -1.68 21.92
N ALA A 360 -22.20 -2.39 22.92
CA ALA A 360 -22.00 -1.86 24.26
C ALA A 360 -20.98 -0.70 24.29
N CYS A 361 -19.85 -0.83 23.58
CA CYS A 361 -18.87 0.23 23.41
C CYS A 361 -19.48 1.47 22.73
N LEU A 362 -20.23 1.28 21.64
CA LEU A 362 -20.94 2.37 20.96
C LEU A 362 -21.96 3.06 21.89
N ALA A 363 -22.73 2.29 22.67
CA ALA A 363 -23.69 2.83 23.63
C ALA A 363 -22.99 3.66 24.72
N ALA A 364 -21.85 3.19 25.23
CA ALA A 364 -21.05 3.93 26.21
C ALA A 364 -20.42 5.20 25.62
N LEU A 365 -19.96 5.15 24.37
CA LEU A 365 -19.45 6.31 23.63
C LEU A 365 -20.55 7.39 23.51
N LYS A 366 -21.74 7.02 23.04
CA LYS A 366 -22.89 7.95 22.92
C LYS A 366 -23.32 8.50 24.27
N ALA A 367 -23.38 7.67 25.31
CA ALA A 367 -23.80 8.09 26.65
C ALA A 367 -22.85 9.11 27.28
N ASN A 368 -21.54 8.97 27.04
CA ASN A 368 -20.53 9.90 27.57
C ASN A 368 -20.34 11.15 26.70
N ASN A 369 -20.93 11.21 25.51
CA ASN A 369 -20.79 12.35 24.60
C ASN A 369 -22.16 12.79 24.05
N PRO A 370 -23.13 13.14 24.91
CA PRO A 370 -24.51 13.42 24.50
C PRO A 370 -24.64 14.65 23.59
N ASP A 371 -23.74 15.62 23.74
CA ASP A 371 -23.71 16.85 22.97
C ASP A 371 -22.82 16.77 21.71
N SER A 372 -22.10 15.67 21.52
CA SER A 372 -21.21 15.47 20.37
C SER A 372 -21.86 14.62 19.30
N ARG A 373 -21.58 14.93 18.03
CA ARG A 373 -22.04 14.11 16.91
C ARG A 373 -21.14 12.87 16.76
N VAL A 374 -21.67 11.71 17.17
CA VAL A 374 -21.06 10.40 16.91
C VAL A 374 -21.49 9.93 15.52
N HIS A 375 -20.52 9.78 14.62
CA HIS A 375 -20.69 9.32 13.26
C HIS A 375 -20.39 7.82 13.17
N GLU A 376 -21.46 7.03 13.08
CA GLU A 376 -21.42 5.59 12.87
C GLU A 376 -21.21 5.29 11.38
N LEU A 377 -20.02 4.79 11.06
CA LEU A 377 -19.59 4.53 9.69
C LEU A 377 -19.68 3.04 9.38
N SER A 378 -20.09 2.73 8.15
CA SER A 378 -20.07 1.40 7.55
C SER A 378 -19.58 1.51 6.11
N LEU A 379 -19.33 0.37 5.46
CA LEU A 379 -18.98 0.37 4.03
C LEU A 379 -20.07 1.02 3.16
N ASP A 380 -21.34 0.87 3.54
CA ASP A 380 -22.48 1.38 2.77
C ASP A 380 -22.66 2.89 2.91
N GLY A 381 -22.29 3.47 4.05
CA GLY A 381 -22.50 4.90 4.34
C GLY A 381 -21.25 5.77 4.18
N ILE A 382 -20.07 5.20 3.95
CA ILE A 382 -18.84 5.98 4.02
C ILE A 382 -18.66 6.98 2.87
N GLY A 383 -19.26 6.70 1.71
CA GLY A 383 -19.23 7.59 0.55
C GLY A 383 -19.87 8.96 0.80
N ASP A 384 -20.74 9.08 1.80
CA ASP A 384 -21.33 10.37 2.20
C ASP A 384 -20.32 11.29 2.90
N TYR A 385 -19.18 10.75 3.35
CA TYR A 385 -18.17 11.46 4.13
C TYR A 385 -16.90 11.73 3.32
N VAL A 386 -16.36 10.70 2.69
CA VAL A 386 -15.06 10.73 2.02
C VAL A 386 -15.09 9.90 0.75
N ASP A 387 -14.42 10.39 -0.29
CA ASP A 387 -14.16 9.62 -1.48
C ASP A 387 -13.04 8.61 -1.20
N VAL A 388 -13.39 7.33 -1.23
CA VAL A 388 -12.41 6.24 -1.14
C VAL A 388 -12.15 5.73 -2.56
N PRO A 389 -10.90 5.76 -3.06
CA PRO A 389 -10.60 5.27 -4.40
C PRO A 389 -11.08 3.83 -4.61
N GLU A 390 -11.80 3.56 -5.70
CA GLU A 390 -12.38 2.22 -5.96
C GLU A 390 -11.31 1.12 -5.98
N ASP A 391 -10.13 1.40 -6.55
CA ASP A 391 -9.02 0.45 -6.58
C ASP A 391 -8.49 0.12 -5.18
N LEU A 392 -8.49 1.11 -4.26
CA LEU A 392 -8.11 0.89 -2.87
C LEU A 392 -9.09 -0.06 -2.18
N VAL A 393 -10.39 0.20 -2.34
CA VAL A 393 -11.45 -0.67 -1.84
C VAL A 393 -11.30 -2.10 -2.38
N ALA A 394 -11.08 -2.24 -3.69
CA ALA A 394 -10.93 -3.54 -4.34
C ALA A 394 -9.69 -4.30 -3.84
N SER A 395 -8.56 -3.61 -3.72
CA SER A 395 -7.29 -4.20 -3.25
C SER A 395 -7.31 -4.61 -1.78
N LEU A 396 -8.18 -3.99 -0.97
CA LEU A 396 -8.39 -4.30 0.44
C LEU A 396 -9.73 -5.03 0.69
N ALA A 397 -10.31 -5.63 -0.36
CA ALA A 397 -11.57 -6.34 -0.22
C ALA A 397 -11.43 -7.47 0.82
N GLY A 398 -12.20 -7.37 1.90
CA GLY A 398 -12.14 -8.30 3.05
C GLY A 398 -11.05 -7.99 4.08
N ASP A 399 -10.08 -7.12 3.79
CA ASP A 399 -9.10 -6.62 4.76
C ASP A 399 -9.60 -5.32 5.42
N HIS A 400 -10.53 -5.50 6.34
CA HIS A 400 -11.12 -4.38 7.07
C HIS A 400 -10.13 -3.68 8.01
N TYR A 401 -9.03 -4.34 8.39
CA TYR A 401 -8.04 -3.78 9.30
C TYR A 401 -7.28 -2.64 8.60
N HIS A 402 -6.59 -2.94 7.50
CA HIS A 402 -5.82 -1.93 6.78
C HIS A 402 -6.72 -0.92 6.06
N PHE A 403 -7.93 -1.33 5.66
CA PHE A 403 -8.93 -0.38 5.15
C PHE A 403 -9.27 0.70 6.19
N SER A 404 -9.52 0.29 7.44
CA SER A 404 -9.86 1.23 8.51
C SER A 404 -8.69 2.15 8.88
N ASP A 405 -7.44 1.70 8.70
CA ASP A 405 -6.25 2.52 8.90
C ASP A 405 -6.17 3.66 7.89
N LEU A 406 -6.52 3.41 6.62
CA LEU A 406 -6.55 4.46 5.61
C LEU A 406 -7.78 5.36 5.75
N LEU A 407 -8.92 4.76 6.11
CA LEU A 407 -10.16 5.49 6.27
C LEU A 407 -10.05 6.58 7.34
N ARG A 408 -9.45 6.27 8.49
CA ARG A 408 -9.30 7.24 9.57
C ARG A 408 -8.41 8.42 9.18
N MET A 409 -7.43 8.19 8.30
CA MET A 409 -6.61 9.28 7.74
C MET A 409 -7.46 10.22 6.87
N LEU A 410 -8.30 9.68 5.98
CA LEU A 410 -9.19 10.49 5.14
C LEU A 410 -10.13 11.35 5.97
N LEU A 411 -10.72 10.79 7.03
CA LEU A 411 -11.68 11.51 7.86
C LEU A 411 -11.01 12.59 8.71
N LEU A 412 -9.89 12.27 9.36
CA LEU A 412 -9.21 13.21 10.25
C LEU A 412 -8.47 14.31 9.48
N GLU A 413 -7.97 14.01 8.27
CA GLU A 413 -7.41 15.02 7.38
C GLU A 413 -8.49 16.01 6.92
N LYS A 414 -9.66 15.49 6.52
CA LYS A 414 -10.76 16.30 5.99
C LYS A 414 -11.51 17.09 7.06
N PHE A 415 -11.84 16.46 8.18
CA PHE A 415 -12.76 17.01 9.18
C PHE A 415 -12.10 17.33 10.52
N GLY A 416 -10.86 16.88 10.75
CA GLY A 416 -10.32 16.80 12.10
C GLY A 416 -11.19 15.94 13.01
N GLY A 417 -11.24 16.28 14.29
CA GLY A 417 -12.07 15.59 15.28
C GLY A 417 -11.36 14.36 15.85
N VAL A 418 -12.13 13.31 16.11
CA VAL A 418 -11.68 12.10 16.81
C VAL A 418 -12.03 10.87 15.99
N TRP A 419 -11.08 9.96 15.85
CA TRP A 419 -11.30 8.56 15.48
C TRP A 419 -11.11 7.69 16.70
N LEU A 420 -11.99 6.70 16.89
CA LEU A 420 -11.74 5.59 17.78
C LEU A 420 -12.25 4.27 17.21
N ASP A 421 -11.53 3.18 17.49
CA ASP A 421 -11.96 1.83 17.13
C ASP A 421 -13.29 1.48 17.79
N ALA A 422 -14.15 0.74 17.09
CA ALA A 422 -15.48 0.33 17.57
C ALA A 422 -15.47 -0.57 18.83
N THR A 423 -14.29 -1.02 19.25
CA THR A 423 -14.06 -1.84 20.45
C THR A 423 -13.44 -1.02 21.59
N CYS A 424 -13.59 0.31 21.58
CA CYS A 424 -13.20 1.19 22.67
C CYS A 424 -14.38 1.44 23.61
N LEU A 425 -14.23 1.05 24.89
CA LEU A 425 -15.15 1.43 25.96
C LEU A 425 -14.77 2.83 26.46
N VAL A 426 -15.62 3.82 26.18
CA VAL A 426 -15.44 5.20 26.65
C VAL A 426 -16.16 5.38 27.98
N THR A 427 -15.46 5.90 28.98
CA THR A 427 -15.96 6.01 30.37
C THR A 427 -16.05 7.44 30.87
N GLU A 428 -15.56 8.39 30.08
CA GLU A 428 -15.65 9.83 30.35
C GLU A 428 -15.93 10.60 29.06
N PRO A 429 -16.46 11.84 29.12
CA PRO A 429 -16.60 12.70 27.95
C PRO A 429 -15.26 12.96 27.26
N LEU A 430 -15.20 12.78 25.94
CA LEU A 430 -13.93 12.86 25.19
C LEU A 430 -13.45 14.30 25.03
N ARG A 431 -14.36 15.26 24.83
CA ARG A 431 -14.00 16.64 24.45
C ARG A 431 -13.01 17.31 25.40
N PRO A 432 -13.18 17.33 26.74
CA PRO A 432 -12.21 17.94 27.64
C PRO A 432 -10.80 17.32 27.51
N HIS A 433 -10.71 16.02 27.27
CA HIS A 433 -9.44 15.32 27.10
C HIS A 433 -8.79 15.65 25.75
N VAL A 434 -9.59 15.71 24.68
CA VAL A 434 -9.13 16.05 23.33
C VAL A 434 -8.68 17.51 23.25
N ASP A 435 -9.46 18.44 23.79
CA ASP A 435 -9.11 19.87 23.82
C ASP A 435 -7.81 20.11 24.58
N ARG A 436 -7.63 19.43 25.73
CA ARG A 436 -6.38 19.44 26.48
C ARG A 436 -5.22 18.85 25.69
N ALA A 437 -5.45 17.74 24.98
CA ALA A 437 -4.40 17.07 24.21
C ALA A 437 -3.94 17.88 22.99
N LEU A 438 -4.87 18.59 22.33
CA LEU A 438 -4.62 19.43 21.16
C LEU A 438 -4.29 20.90 21.51
N ALA A 439 -4.21 21.25 22.80
CA ALA A 439 -3.90 22.62 23.23
C ALA A 439 -2.53 23.12 22.76
N LYS A 440 -1.56 22.21 22.59
CA LYS A 440 -0.17 22.52 22.17
C LYS A 440 0.27 21.80 20.89
N GLY A 441 -0.54 20.89 20.37
CA GLY A 441 -0.21 20.06 19.21
C GLY A 441 -1.39 19.96 18.24
N SER A 442 -1.11 19.54 17.01
CA SER A 442 -2.13 19.43 15.96
C SER A 442 -2.73 18.02 15.84
N VAL A 443 -2.07 17.00 16.41
CA VAL A 443 -2.52 15.60 16.51
C VAL A 443 -2.28 15.07 17.91
N PHE A 444 -3.15 14.17 18.35
CA PHE A 444 -2.98 13.35 19.53
C PHE A 444 -3.20 11.87 19.19
N ALA A 445 -2.34 11.02 19.73
CA ALA A 445 -2.50 9.57 19.80
C ALA A 445 -1.87 9.07 21.11
N PHE A 446 -2.37 7.96 21.64
CA PHE A 446 -1.64 7.26 22.70
C PHE A 446 -0.33 6.68 22.14
N ASN A 447 0.71 6.60 22.95
CA ASN A 447 1.99 6.03 22.52
C ASN A 447 2.66 5.18 23.61
N TYR A 448 3.63 4.35 23.24
CA TYR A 448 4.46 3.63 24.21
C TYR A 448 5.70 4.45 24.53
N THR A 449 6.44 4.84 23.50
CA THR A 449 7.69 5.60 23.59
C THR A 449 7.89 6.43 22.32
N GLY A 450 8.34 7.68 22.46
CA GLY A 450 8.64 8.54 21.30
C GLY A 450 7.51 8.57 20.24
N PRO A 451 7.80 8.30 18.96
CA PRO A 451 6.80 8.23 17.88
C PRO A 451 6.10 6.87 17.76
N TYR A 452 6.42 5.88 18.59
CA TYR A 452 5.77 4.56 18.56
C TYR A 452 4.39 4.65 19.20
N LEU A 453 3.43 5.06 18.38
CA LEU A 453 2.04 5.32 18.77
C LEU A 453 1.18 4.05 18.71
N VAL A 454 -0.11 4.21 18.99
CA VAL A 454 -1.18 3.30 18.61
C VAL A 454 -2.26 4.08 17.88
N ASN A 455 -2.74 3.54 16.75
CA ASN A 455 -3.62 4.29 15.85
C ASN A 455 -5.13 4.01 16.04
N TRP A 456 -5.52 3.27 17.09
CA TRP A 456 -6.93 2.96 17.41
C TRP A 456 -7.67 4.10 18.10
N PHE A 457 -6.98 5.14 18.56
CA PHE A 457 -7.56 6.40 19.02
C PHE A 457 -6.68 7.54 18.53
N LEU A 458 -7.24 8.41 17.71
CA LEU A 458 -6.56 9.55 17.13
C LEU A 458 -7.46 10.77 17.29
N ALA A 459 -6.88 11.91 17.63
CA ALA A 459 -7.55 13.19 17.49
C ALA A 459 -6.68 14.13 16.67
N SER A 460 -7.30 14.93 15.81
CA SER A 460 -6.57 15.85 14.93
C SER A 460 -7.33 17.14 14.73
N ARG A 461 -6.59 18.22 14.56
CA ARG A 461 -7.12 19.41 13.90
C ARG A 461 -7.11 19.20 12.38
N PRO A 462 -8.05 19.79 11.63
CA PRO A 462 -8.07 19.68 10.17
C PRO A 462 -6.87 20.38 9.49
N ASP A 463 -6.22 21.33 10.18
CA ASP A 463 -5.04 22.05 9.69
C ASP A 463 -3.71 21.40 10.11
N SER A 464 -3.73 20.14 10.58
CA SER A 464 -2.54 19.45 11.06
C SER A 464 -1.61 18.97 9.94
N TYR A 465 -0.41 19.52 9.85
CA TYR A 465 0.59 19.01 8.89
C TYR A 465 0.97 17.55 9.14
N VAL A 466 1.03 17.13 10.40
CA VAL A 466 1.26 15.72 10.77
C VAL A 466 0.22 14.81 10.13
N MET A 467 -1.08 15.13 10.24
CA MET A 467 -2.15 14.30 9.66
C MET A 467 -2.10 14.30 8.13
N HIS A 468 -1.86 15.46 7.51
CA HIS A 468 -1.78 15.59 6.04
C HIS A 468 -0.58 14.82 5.46
N LEU A 469 0.60 14.90 6.11
CA LEU A 469 1.79 14.16 5.68
C LEU A 469 1.63 12.65 5.88
N TRP A 470 1.05 12.23 7.01
CA TRP A 470 0.77 10.82 7.30
C TRP A 470 -0.19 10.23 6.27
N ARG A 471 -1.29 10.93 5.98
CA ARG A 471 -2.23 10.55 4.91
C ARG A 471 -1.55 10.47 3.55
N ALA A 472 -0.74 11.46 3.17
CA ALA A 472 -0.05 11.46 1.88
C ALA A 472 0.88 10.24 1.75
N ALA A 473 1.66 9.96 2.79
CA ALA A 473 2.58 8.82 2.82
C ALA A 473 1.86 7.46 2.74
N SER A 474 0.80 7.27 3.53
CA SER A 474 0.04 6.02 3.55
C SER A 474 -0.62 5.71 2.21
N PHE A 475 -1.21 6.72 1.57
CA PHE A 475 -1.82 6.53 0.25
C PHE A 475 -0.77 6.32 -0.84
N LEU A 476 0.37 7.01 -0.77
CA LEU A 476 1.45 6.83 -1.75
C LEU A 476 2.10 5.45 -1.64
N TRP A 477 2.28 4.94 -0.42
CA TRP A 477 2.72 3.56 -0.19
C TRP A 477 1.77 2.58 -0.87
N TRP A 478 0.47 2.73 -0.63
CA TRP A 478 -0.51 1.83 -1.24
C TRP A 478 -0.54 1.95 -2.76
N GLU A 479 -0.47 3.16 -3.31
CA GLU A 479 -0.47 3.42 -4.75
C GLU A 479 0.74 2.80 -5.46
N LYS A 480 1.94 2.87 -4.85
CA LYS A 480 3.19 2.41 -5.49
C LYS A 480 3.55 0.96 -5.18
N ARG A 481 3.24 0.47 -3.99
CA ARG A 481 3.60 -0.87 -3.52
C ARG A 481 2.40 -1.80 -3.46
N GLY A 482 1.26 -1.35 -2.93
CA GLY A 482 0.08 -2.20 -2.72
C GLY A 482 0.33 -3.40 -1.80
N GLU A 483 1.31 -3.29 -0.90
CA GLU A 483 1.82 -4.39 -0.08
C GLU A 483 1.66 -4.13 1.41
N ILE A 484 1.43 -5.21 2.17
CA ILE A 484 1.42 -5.22 3.63
C ILE A 484 2.70 -5.89 4.11
N VAL A 485 3.73 -5.08 4.40
CA VAL A 485 5.03 -5.58 4.89
C VAL A 485 5.02 -5.96 6.37
N ASP A 486 4.09 -5.38 7.13
CA ASP A 486 3.84 -5.69 8.54
C ASP A 486 2.42 -5.26 8.92
N LEU A 487 1.81 -5.94 9.91
CA LEU A 487 0.47 -5.60 10.39
C LEU A 487 0.40 -4.19 10.98
N LEU A 488 1.51 -3.65 11.51
CA LEU A 488 1.56 -2.30 12.05
C LEU A 488 2.05 -1.27 11.02
N LEU A 489 1.90 -1.53 9.71
CA LEU A 489 2.37 -0.66 8.63
C LEU A 489 2.14 0.84 8.89
N HIS A 490 0.94 1.24 9.28
CA HIS A 490 0.60 2.65 9.53
C HIS A 490 1.35 3.25 10.73
N HIS A 491 1.66 2.45 11.74
CA HIS A 491 2.49 2.84 12.87
C HIS A 491 3.94 3.08 12.43
N HIS A 492 4.46 2.20 11.56
CA HIS A 492 5.80 2.33 10.99
C HIS A 492 5.91 3.56 10.09
N ILE A 493 4.89 3.84 9.27
CA ILE A 493 4.84 5.05 8.44
C ILE A 493 4.94 6.30 9.32
N PHE A 494 4.15 6.36 10.40
CA PHE A 494 4.20 7.50 11.33
C PHE A 494 5.59 7.68 11.95
N GLU A 495 6.17 6.59 12.48
CA GLU A 495 7.50 6.64 13.08
C GLU A 495 8.57 7.08 12.08
N MET A 496 8.51 6.58 10.85
CA MET A 496 9.49 6.95 9.83
C MET A 496 9.31 8.38 9.34
N LEU A 497 8.09 8.91 9.24
CA LEU A 497 7.87 10.34 8.99
C LEU A 497 8.45 11.23 10.10
N HIS A 498 8.30 10.83 11.37
CA HIS A 498 8.93 11.54 12.50
C HIS A 498 10.46 11.60 12.38
N ARG A 499 11.08 10.52 11.89
CA ARG A 499 12.54 10.46 11.70
C ARG A 499 13.01 11.26 10.48
N LEU A 500 12.20 11.35 9.43
CA LEU A 500 12.59 11.91 8.13
C LEU A 500 12.16 13.36 7.91
N ASP A 501 11.16 13.86 8.65
CA ASP A 501 10.61 15.20 8.46
C ASP A 501 10.66 16.04 9.75
N ASP A 502 11.45 17.12 9.70
CA ASP A 502 11.71 17.98 10.86
C ASP A 502 10.46 18.73 11.34
N ARG A 503 9.59 19.16 10.42
CA ARG A 503 8.35 19.86 10.77
C ARG A 503 7.37 18.90 11.43
N PHE A 504 7.20 17.71 10.84
CA PHE A 504 6.38 16.65 11.42
C PHE A 504 6.85 16.32 12.83
N ARG A 505 8.16 16.12 13.01
CA ARG A 505 8.77 15.85 14.31
C ARG A 505 8.47 16.95 15.32
N ALA A 506 8.72 18.21 14.96
CA ALA A 506 8.52 19.34 15.85
C ALA A 506 7.04 19.51 16.26
N GLU A 507 6.11 19.39 15.30
CA GLU A 507 4.67 19.49 15.58
C GLU A 507 4.16 18.35 16.46
N TRP A 508 4.61 17.11 16.20
CA TRP A 508 4.31 15.98 17.06
C TRP A 508 4.86 16.26 18.46
N ASP A 509 6.16 16.49 18.61
CA ASP A 509 6.89 16.59 19.89
C ASP A 509 6.41 17.75 20.79
N ALA A 510 5.77 18.77 20.23
CA ALA A 510 5.10 19.83 21.00
C ALA A 510 3.80 19.38 21.71
N GLY A 511 3.16 18.32 21.23
CA GLY A 511 1.88 17.82 21.74
C GLY A 511 1.96 17.03 23.05
N LEU A 512 0.80 16.76 23.66
CA LEU A 512 0.70 15.92 24.86
C LEU A 512 1.06 14.45 24.53
N ARG A 513 1.69 13.75 25.47
CA ARG A 513 1.96 12.30 25.40
C ARG A 513 1.34 11.57 26.57
N LEU A 514 0.44 10.64 26.25
CA LEU A 514 -0.17 9.73 27.22
C LEU A 514 0.14 8.30 26.81
N ASN A 515 0.55 7.49 27.80
CA ASN A 515 0.96 6.12 27.54
C ASN A 515 -0.24 5.25 27.12
N ALA A 516 -0.03 4.30 26.19
CA ALA A 516 -1.08 3.39 25.74
C ALA A 516 -1.40 2.24 26.72
N THR A 517 -0.56 2.00 27.73
CA THR A 517 -0.72 0.89 28.69
C THR A 517 -1.99 1.01 29.54
N PRO A 518 -2.35 2.16 30.15
CA PRO A 518 -3.58 2.25 30.93
C PRO A 518 -4.84 1.96 30.10
N PRO A 519 -5.04 2.54 28.89
CA PRO A 519 -6.14 2.15 27.99
C PRO A 519 -6.17 0.66 27.58
N HIS A 520 -5.05 -0.07 27.72
CA HIS A 520 -4.94 -1.49 27.40
C HIS A 520 -5.12 -2.41 28.60
N ALA A 521 -5.19 -1.89 29.83
CA ALA A 521 -5.23 -2.70 31.04
C ALA A 521 -6.38 -3.72 31.04
N LEU A 522 -7.57 -3.29 30.57
CA LEU A 522 -8.76 -4.14 30.50
C LEU A 522 -8.59 -5.38 29.62
N GLN A 523 -7.71 -5.34 28.61
CA GLN A 523 -7.45 -6.48 27.72
C GLN A 523 -6.89 -7.70 28.45
N SER A 524 -6.20 -7.49 29.57
CA SER A 524 -5.54 -8.56 30.34
C SER A 524 -6.50 -9.30 31.29
N VAL A 525 -7.65 -8.70 31.59
CA VAL A 525 -8.65 -9.24 32.53
C VAL A 525 -10.00 -9.51 31.89
N LEU A 526 -10.22 -9.09 30.63
CA LEU A 526 -11.51 -9.10 29.93
C LEU A 526 -12.33 -10.41 30.09
N LEU A 527 -11.65 -11.56 30.11
CA LEU A 527 -12.27 -12.90 30.18
C LEU A 527 -12.23 -13.52 31.58
N LYS A 528 -11.63 -12.85 32.55
CA LYS A 528 -11.55 -13.29 33.96
C LYS A 528 -12.87 -12.98 34.69
N PRO A 529 -13.14 -13.62 35.85
CA PRO A 529 -14.25 -13.23 36.72
C PRO A 529 -14.18 -11.75 37.09
N TYR A 530 -15.33 -11.08 37.12
CA TYR A 530 -15.46 -9.66 37.44
C TYR A 530 -15.08 -9.40 38.91
N GLU A 531 -14.20 -8.41 39.12
CA GLU A 531 -13.84 -7.89 40.44
C GLU A 531 -14.07 -6.38 40.45
N PRO A 532 -15.04 -5.86 41.23
CA PRO A 532 -15.44 -4.45 41.18
C PRO A 532 -14.30 -3.47 41.45
N GLU A 533 -13.47 -3.73 42.45
CA GLU A 533 -12.37 -2.84 42.85
C GLU A 533 -11.30 -2.74 41.75
N MET A 534 -11.01 -3.87 41.09
CA MET A 534 -10.09 -3.91 39.95
C MET A 534 -10.70 -3.20 38.73
N PHE A 535 -12.00 -3.40 38.47
CA PHE A 535 -12.68 -2.69 37.39
C PHE A 535 -12.61 -1.17 37.59
N GLN A 536 -12.97 -0.69 38.79
CA GLN A 536 -12.89 0.74 39.13
C GLN A 536 -11.47 1.28 38.95
N THR A 537 -10.46 0.57 39.46
CA THR A 537 -9.04 0.95 39.29
C THR A 537 -8.66 1.10 37.81
N ILE A 538 -9.11 0.18 36.96
CA ILE A 538 -8.87 0.26 35.51
C ILE A 538 -9.59 1.47 34.92
N MET A 539 -10.87 1.68 35.24
CA MET A 539 -11.67 2.80 34.71
C MET A 539 -11.08 4.16 35.06
N GLU A 540 -10.57 4.33 36.28
CA GLU A 540 -9.93 5.58 36.74
C GLU A 540 -8.57 5.86 36.07
N SER A 541 -7.96 4.85 35.44
CA SER A 541 -6.62 4.99 34.84
C SER A 541 -6.62 5.60 33.43
N ALA A 542 -7.77 5.65 32.75
CA ALA A 542 -7.92 6.21 31.40
C ALA A 542 -9.37 6.59 31.08
N PHE A 543 -9.56 7.59 30.22
CA PHE A 543 -10.89 8.01 29.76
C PHE A 543 -11.49 7.10 28.67
N VAL A 544 -10.67 6.23 28.09
CA VAL A 544 -11.04 5.27 27.03
C VAL A 544 -10.23 3.97 27.19
N HIS A 545 -10.90 2.83 27.01
CA HIS A 545 -10.34 1.49 27.24
C HIS A 545 -10.50 0.62 25.99
N LYS A 546 -9.40 0.25 25.35
CA LYS A 546 -9.41 -0.55 24.12
C LYS A 546 -9.55 -2.04 24.44
N LEU A 547 -10.62 -2.67 23.95
CA LEU A 547 -10.88 -4.10 24.11
C LEU A 547 -10.23 -4.96 23.00
N ARG A 548 -10.17 -6.28 23.23
CA ARG A 548 -9.67 -7.26 22.26
C ARG A 548 -10.80 -7.75 21.35
N HIS A 549 -10.53 -7.82 20.05
CA HIS A 549 -11.47 -8.32 19.04
C HIS A 549 -11.65 -9.84 19.06
N HIS A 550 -10.67 -10.65 19.50
CA HIS A 550 -10.87 -12.11 19.61
C HIS A 550 -11.85 -12.52 20.71
N ALA A 551 -12.06 -11.66 21.71
CA ALA A 551 -13.05 -11.88 22.76
C ALA A 551 -14.50 -11.85 22.24
N LEU A 552 -14.71 -11.44 20.97
CA LEU A 552 -16.01 -11.46 20.29
C LEU A 552 -16.56 -12.88 20.10
N ASN A 553 -15.70 -13.91 20.12
CA ASN A 553 -16.03 -15.29 19.76
C ASN A 553 -16.00 -16.27 20.95
N GLU A 554 -15.61 -15.84 22.14
CA GLU A 554 -15.53 -16.73 23.31
C GLU A 554 -16.85 -16.72 24.08
N ALA A 555 -17.36 -17.91 24.43
CA ALA A 555 -18.54 -18.05 25.30
C ALA A 555 -18.14 -17.57 26.70
N PRO A 556 -18.56 -16.36 27.12
CA PRO A 556 -18.02 -15.79 28.32
C PRO A 556 -18.54 -16.57 29.54
N ASN A 557 -17.73 -16.68 30.59
CA ASN A 557 -18.29 -16.89 31.91
C ASN A 557 -19.35 -15.78 32.12
N SER A 558 -20.56 -16.13 32.56
CA SER A 558 -21.66 -15.17 32.76
C SER A 558 -21.25 -14.01 33.67
N GLU A 559 -20.24 -14.21 34.52
CA GLU A 559 -19.72 -13.23 35.47
C GLU A 559 -18.32 -12.70 35.11
N SER A 560 -17.91 -12.75 33.84
CA SER A 560 -16.68 -12.08 33.40
C SER A 560 -16.83 -10.57 33.24
N TYR A 561 -15.70 -9.84 33.21
CA TYR A 561 -15.68 -8.42 32.84
C TYR A 561 -16.38 -8.16 31.51
N LEU A 562 -16.14 -8.99 30.49
CA LEU A 562 -16.79 -8.88 29.18
C LEU A 562 -18.32 -9.00 29.29
N SER A 563 -18.83 -9.99 30.02
CA SER A 563 -20.27 -10.17 30.23
C SER A 563 -20.90 -8.95 30.92
N ARG A 564 -20.24 -8.41 31.94
CA ARG A 564 -20.69 -7.21 32.64
C ARG A 564 -20.71 -5.99 31.73
N ILE A 565 -19.69 -5.80 30.89
CA ILE A 565 -19.64 -4.73 29.89
C ILE A 565 -20.79 -4.86 28.88
N ILE A 566 -21.04 -6.07 28.37
CA ILE A 566 -22.14 -6.34 27.41
C ILE A 566 -23.51 -6.05 28.05
N ARG A 567 -23.72 -6.49 29.29
CA ARG A 567 -24.96 -6.25 30.05
C ARG A 567 -25.10 -4.81 30.56
N ARG A 568 -23.98 -4.07 30.63
CA ARG A 568 -23.87 -2.72 31.19
C ARG A 568 -24.26 -2.65 32.68
N ASP A 569 -23.86 -3.66 33.44
CA ASP A 569 -24.21 -3.85 34.87
C ASP A 569 -22.97 -4.00 35.77
N TYR A 570 -22.00 -3.09 35.60
CA TYR A 570 -20.72 -3.04 36.33
C TYR A 570 -20.65 -1.94 37.38
#